data_AF-A0A960N0Y2-F1
#
_entry.id   AF-A0A960N0Y2-F1
#
_cell.length_a   1.000
_cell.length_b   1.000
_cell.length_c   1.000
_cell.angle_alpha   90.00
_cell.angle_beta   90.00
_cell.angle_gamma   90.00
#
_symmetry.space_group_name_H-M   'P 1'
#
loop_
_entity.id
_entity.type
_entity.pdbx_description
1 polymer ?
#
loop_
_entity_poly.entity_id
_entity_poly.type
_entity_poly.pdbx_seq_one_letter_code
_entity_poly.pdbx_strand_id
1 'polypeptide(L)'
;ERSCELRDSSNVTPQVFTLFNSTESMDRAVALARRVLDETKGKDDSAAVERLFQLAYGRSPEAEELAAALEHWAKMTAEQSKATVASPEYPAEVRREANEENTGKIFSFTEKLFVYEDYVPDLQPGQVDARTRGFGDLCLVIFNSNEFAYVY
;
A
#
# COMPACT_ATOMS: atom_id res chain seq x y z
N GLU A 1 -35.07 -2.26 -10.23
CA GLU A 1 -33.61 -2.28 -10.45
C GLU A 1 -32.92 -2.60 -9.13
N ARG A 2 -32.34 -3.78 -8.99
CA ARG A 2 -31.37 -4.10 -7.94
C ARG A 2 -30.13 -4.63 -8.63
N SER A 3 -29.41 -3.70 -9.24
CA SER A 3 -28.12 -3.94 -9.90
C SER A 3 -26.99 -3.52 -8.95
N CYS A 4 -27.08 -3.94 -7.68
CA CYS A 4 -25.97 -3.86 -6.75
C CYS A 4 -25.73 -5.29 -6.29
N GLU A 5 -24.56 -5.84 -6.60
CA GLU A 5 -24.10 -7.10 -6.01
C GLU A 5 -23.80 -6.84 -4.53
N LEU A 6 -24.84 -6.91 -3.70
CA LEU A 6 -24.66 -6.93 -2.25
C LEU A 6 -23.99 -8.26 -1.92
N ARG A 7 -22.78 -8.23 -1.34
CA ARG A 7 -22.12 -9.44 -0.86
C ARG A 7 -22.87 -9.98 0.36
N ASP A 8 -23.37 -11.21 0.26
CA ASP A 8 -24.18 -11.90 1.28
C ASP A 8 -23.35 -12.43 2.47
N SER A 9 -22.01 -12.32 2.42
CA SER A 9 -21.11 -12.77 3.48
C SER A 9 -19.87 -11.89 3.58
N SER A 10 -19.60 -11.38 4.79
CA SER A 10 -18.49 -10.46 5.07
C SER A 10 -17.16 -11.17 5.34
N ASN A 11 -17.17 -12.51 5.49
CA ASN A 11 -16.04 -13.27 6.00
C ASN A 11 -15.70 -14.44 5.07
N VAL A 12 -15.22 -14.16 3.86
CA VAL A 12 -14.61 -15.18 3.00
C VAL A 12 -13.10 -15.11 3.19
N THR A 13 -12.55 -16.02 3.97
CA THR A 13 -11.15 -16.03 4.45
C THR A 13 -10.08 -15.75 3.37
N PRO A 14 -10.20 -16.24 2.12
CA PRO A 14 -9.27 -15.87 1.04
C PRO A 14 -9.15 -14.36 0.78
N GLN A 15 -10.24 -13.60 0.93
CA GLN A 15 -10.30 -12.18 0.55
C GLN A 15 -9.50 -11.29 1.49
N VAL A 16 -9.47 -11.61 2.79
CA VAL A 16 -8.68 -10.86 3.79
C VAL A 16 -7.19 -11.04 3.56
N PHE A 17 -6.75 -12.24 3.17
CA PHE A 17 -5.35 -12.49 2.85
C PHE A 17 -4.92 -11.82 1.55
N THR A 18 -5.79 -11.71 0.56
CA THR A 18 -5.49 -10.98 -0.68
C THR A 18 -5.26 -9.50 -0.42
N LEU A 19 -6.09 -8.85 0.39
CA LEU A 19 -6.00 -7.41 0.63
C LEU A 19 -4.83 -7.03 1.54
N PHE A 20 -4.57 -7.77 2.62
CA PHE A 20 -3.44 -7.49 3.51
C PHE A 20 -2.07 -7.81 2.91
N ASN A 21 -1.97 -8.79 2.02
CA ASN A 21 -0.69 -9.18 1.40
C ASN A 21 -0.50 -8.64 -0.03
N SER A 22 -1.44 -7.82 -0.53
CA SER A 22 -1.33 -7.21 -1.85
C SER A 22 -0.33 -6.06 -1.83
N THR A 23 0.56 -6.05 -2.83
CA THR A 23 1.49 -4.94 -3.06
C THR A 23 0.74 -3.66 -3.38
N GLU A 24 -0.34 -3.75 -4.15
CA GLU A 24 -1.19 -2.61 -4.51
C GLU A 24 -1.84 -1.96 -3.28
N SER A 25 -2.35 -2.76 -2.33
CA SER A 25 -2.88 -2.25 -1.07
C SER A 25 -1.81 -1.54 -0.25
N MET A 26 -0.60 -2.11 -0.17
CA MET A 26 0.52 -1.51 0.55
C MET A 26 0.96 -0.19 -0.09
N ASP A 27 1.08 -0.13 -1.42
CA ASP A 27 1.46 1.08 -2.16
C ASP A 27 0.44 2.19 -1.95
N ARG A 28 -0.86 1.87 -1.99
CA ARG A 28 -1.93 2.83 -1.68
C ARG A 28 -1.91 3.28 -0.23
N ALA A 29 -1.58 2.38 0.71
CA ALA A 29 -1.49 2.71 2.12
C ALA A 29 -0.32 3.68 2.39
N VAL A 30 0.84 3.45 1.77
CA VAL A 30 2.00 4.35 1.85
C VAL A 30 1.70 5.71 1.19
N ALA A 31 1.02 5.72 0.04
CA ALA A 31 0.61 6.95 -0.61
C ALA A 31 -0.38 7.78 0.25
N LEU A 32 -1.37 7.12 0.85
CA LEU A 32 -2.31 7.77 1.78
C LEU A 32 -1.58 8.29 3.01
N ALA A 33 -0.67 7.50 3.57
CA ALA A 33 0.13 7.91 4.72
C ALA A 33 0.93 9.17 4.43
N ARG A 34 1.62 9.21 3.29
CA ARG A 34 2.37 10.38 2.86
C ARG A 34 1.46 11.60 2.74
N ARG A 35 0.31 11.46 2.08
CA ARG A 35 -0.66 12.55 1.93
C ARG A 35 -1.13 13.09 3.28
N VAL A 36 -1.54 12.22 4.19
CA VAL A 36 -2.03 12.62 5.52
C VAL A 36 -0.95 13.38 6.29
N LEU A 37 0.28 12.85 6.33
CA LEU A 37 1.38 13.47 7.05
C LEU A 37 1.82 14.82 6.46
N ASP A 38 1.69 14.99 5.14
CA ASP A 38 1.93 16.27 4.48
C ASP A 38 0.81 17.28 4.80
N GLU A 39 -0.47 16.85 4.81
CA GLU A 39 -1.62 17.70 5.15
C GLU A 39 -1.66 18.13 6.63
N THR A 40 -1.08 17.33 7.53
CA THR A 40 -1.04 17.60 8.98
C THR A 40 0.34 18.03 9.48
N LYS A 41 1.24 18.42 8.57
CA LYS A 41 2.60 18.81 8.92
C LYS A 41 2.62 19.95 9.94
N GLY A 42 3.39 19.77 11.01
CA GLY A 42 3.51 20.74 12.11
C GLY A 42 2.38 20.68 13.14
N LYS A 43 1.44 19.74 13.01
CA LYS A 43 0.44 19.41 14.03
C LYS A 43 0.90 18.19 14.85
N ASP A 44 0.10 17.84 15.85
CA ASP A 44 0.28 16.64 16.65
C ASP A 44 -0.08 15.36 15.86
N ASP A 45 0.34 14.22 16.40
CA ASP A 45 0.06 12.91 15.79
C ASP A 45 -1.45 12.59 15.81
N SER A 46 -2.20 13.12 16.79
CA SER A 46 -3.65 13.01 16.86
C SER A 46 -4.33 13.59 15.62
N ALA A 47 -3.89 14.77 15.14
CA ALA A 47 -4.43 15.36 13.93
C ALA A 47 -4.21 14.49 12.68
N ALA A 48 -3.11 13.73 12.61
CA ALA A 48 -2.87 12.79 11.51
C ALA A 48 -3.86 11.63 11.54
N VAL A 49 -4.12 11.05 12.72
CA VAL A 49 -5.11 9.97 12.87
C VAL A 49 -6.52 10.48 12.59
N GLU A 50 -6.90 11.65 13.10
CA GLU A 50 -8.19 12.27 12.79
C GLU A 50 -8.36 12.47 11.28
N ARG A 51 -7.30 12.93 10.61
CA ARG A 51 -7.34 13.14 9.17
C ARG A 51 -7.47 11.84 8.38
N LEU A 52 -6.81 10.77 8.83
CA LEU A 52 -6.95 9.44 8.26
C LEU A 52 -8.41 8.96 8.35
N PHE A 53 -9.04 9.06 9.52
CA PHE A 53 -10.44 8.67 9.72
C PHE A 53 -11.40 9.50 8.86
N GLN A 54 -11.17 10.80 8.73
CA GLN A 54 -11.98 11.65 7.84
C GLN A 54 -11.86 11.24 6.37
N LEU A 55 -10.67 10.85 5.92
CA LEU A 55 -10.45 10.43 4.54
C LEU A 55 -10.96 9.01 4.25
N ALA A 56 -10.86 8.11 5.22
CA ALA A 56 -11.25 6.70 5.06
C ALA A 56 -12.73 6.45 5.36
N TYR A 57 -13.27 7.06 6.42
CA TYR A 57 -14.62 6.80 6.94
C TYR A 57 -15.55 8.01 6.89
N GLY A 58 -15.05 9.21 6.59
CA GLY A 58 -15.87 10.43 6.56
C GLY A 58 -16.30 10.95 7.94
N ARG A 59 -15.69 10.46 9.03
CA ARG A 59 -15.96 10.89 10.41
C ARG A 59 -14.68 11.10 11.22
N SER A 60 -14.80 11.68 12.40
CA SER A 60 -13.72 11.69 13.40
C SER A 60 -13.66 10.34 14.15
N PRO A 61 -12.46 9.93 14.61
CA PRO A 61 -12.31 8.75 15.45
C PRO A 61 -12.97 8.97 16.82
N GLU A 62 -13.48 7.90 17.41
CA GLU A 62 -13.83 7.88 18.82
C GLU A 62 -12.57 7.87 19.69
N ALA A 63 -12.70 8.17 20.98
CA ALA A 63 -11.56 8.29 21.87
C ALA A 63 -10.73 6.99 21.98
N GLU A 64 -11.41 5.83 21.99
CA GLU A 64 -10.75 4.51 22.02
C GLU A 64 -10.03 4.20 20.71
N GLU A 65 -10.65 4.54 19.57
CA GLU A 65 -10.05 4.34 18.24
C GLU A 65 -8.82 5.22 18.04
N LEU A 66 -8.89 6.48 18.48
CA LEU A 66 -7.76 7.41 18.43
C LEU A 66 -6.58 6.88 19.25
N ALA A 67 -6.84 6.44 20.49
CA ALA A 67 -5.82 5.89 21.36
C ALA A 67 -5.18 4.62 20.77
N ALA A 68 -5.99 3.68 20.27
CA ALA A 68 -5.51 2.45 19.65
C ALA A 68 -4.70 2.71 18.37
N ALA A 69 -5.14 3.65 17.54
CA ALA A 69 -4.44 4.03 16.32
C ALA A 69 -3.08 4.69 16.60
N LEU A 70 -2.99 5.57 17.60
CA LEU A 70 -1.74 6.19 18.03
C LEU A 70 -0.77 5.16 18.61
N GLU A 71 -1.25 4.24 19.45
CA GLU A 71 -0.44 3.14 19.98
C GLU A 71 0.09 2.25 18.86
N HIS A 72 -0.79 1.86 17.93
CA HIS A 72 -0.42 1.04 16.79
C HIS A 72 0.63 1.72 15.93
N TRP A 73 0.44 3.00 15.58
CA TRP A 73 1.39 3.75 14.78
C TRP A 73 2.77 3.86 15.45
N ALA A 74 2.81 4.15 16.75
CA ALA A 74 4.06 4.22 17.50
C ALA A 74 4.80 2.86 17.47
N LYS A 75 4.07 1.77 17.70
CA LYS A 75 4.62 0.40 17.64
C LYS A 75 5.16 0.06 16.25
N MET A 76 4.39 0.33 15.20
CA MET A 76 4.81 0.03 13.83
C MET A 76 5.98 0.90 13.38
N THR A 77 6.02 2.17 13.78
CA THR A 77 7.19 3.03 13.53
C THR A 77 8.46 2.45 14.15
N ALA A 78 8.37 1.92 15.38
CA ALA A 78 9.51 1.28 16.03
C ALA A 78 9.97 0.02 15.27
N GLU A 79 9.06 -0.82 14.79
CA GLU A 79 9.42 -2.00 13.98
C GLU A 79 9.99 -1.62 12.62
N GLN A 80 9.38 -0.66 11.92
CA GLN A 80 9.82 -0.17 10.61
C GLN A 80 11.18 0.54 10.65
N SER A 81 11.61 1.00 11.84
CA SER A 81 12.94 1.58 12.03
C SER A 81 14.06 0.54 12.01
N LYS A 82 13.74 -0.72 12.31
CA LYS A 82 14.69 -1.85 12.28
C LYS A 82 14.83 -2.46 10.89
N ALA A 83 13.83 -2.27 10.02
CA ALA A 83 13.78 -2.84 8.69
C ALA A 83 14.57 -2.01 7.67
N THR A 84 15.34 -2.69 6.81
CA THR A 84 15.89 -2.09 5.59
C THR A 84 14.97 -2.46 4.44
N VAL A 85 14.30 -1.48 3.85
CA VAL A 85 13.33 -1.70 2.77
C VAL A 85 13.91 -1.22 1.46
N ALA A 86 14.14 -2.15 0.53
CA ALA A 86 14.60 -1.82 -0.81
C ALA A 86 13.46 -1.21 -1.63
N SER A 87 13.81 -0.28 -2.52
CA SER A 87 12.88 0.17 -3.56
C SER A 87 13.00 -0.76 -4.77
N PRO A 88 11.89 -1.18 -5.40
CA PRO A 88 11.93 -1.99 -6.60
C PRO A 88 12.60 -1.23 -7.75
N GLU A 89 13.35 -1.96 -8.57
CA GLU A 89 13.90 -1.45 -9.83
C GLU A 89 12.98 -1.83 -10.99
N TYR A 90 12.75 -0.89 -11.91
CA TYR A 90 11.95 -1.10 -13.12
C TYR A 90 12.86 -0.97 -14.34
N PRO A 91 13.54 -2.05 -14.75
CA PRO A 91 14.51 -1.99 -15.85
C PRO A 91 13.79 -1.78 -17.19
N ALA A 92 14.30 -0.84 -17.99
CA ALA A 92 13.81 -0.60 -19.35
C ALA A 92 14.32 -1.65 -20.36
N GLU A 93 15.26 -2.51 -19.96
CA GLU A 93 15.86 -3.54 -20.80
C GLU A 93 16.03 -4.85 -20.03
N VAL A 94 15.71 -5.98 -20.68
CA VAL A 94 15.93 -7.32 -20.13
C VAL A 94 16.65 -8.18 -21.15
N ARG A 95 17.70 -8.87 -20.70
CA ARG A 95 18.38 -9.87 -21.52
C ARG A 95 17.60 -11.17 -21.49
N ARG A 96 17.15 -11.63 -22.66
CA ARG A 96 16.48 -12.91 -22.83
C ARG A 96 17.39 -13.92 -23.52
N GLU A 97 17.14 -15.17 -23.22
CA GLU A 97 17.74 -16.31 -23.93
C GLU A 97 16.64 -17.05 -24.66
N ALA A 98 16.92 -17.46 -25.91
CA ALA A 98 16.01 -18.19 -26.76
C ALA A 98 16.77 -19.22 -27.61
N ASN A 99 16.07 -20.27 -28.03
CA ASN A 99 16.61 -21.24 -28.96
C ASN A 99 16.21 -20.84 -30.38
N GLU A 100 17.16 -20.79 -31.29
CA GLU A 100 16.88 -20.58 -32.71
C GLU A 100 16.22 -21.84 -33.29
N GLU A 101 15.11 -21.67 -33.98
CA GLU A 101 14.16 -22.73 -34.35
C GLU A 101 14.75 -23.79 -35.28
N ASN A 102 15.63 -23.40 -36.21
CA ASN A 102 16.17 -24.31 -37.22
C ASN A 102 17.44 -25.04 -36.79
N THR A 103 18.25 -24.41 -35.94
CA THR A 103 19.57 -24.92 -35.51
C THR A 103 19.58 -25.42 -34.07
N GLY A 104 18.57 -25.09 -33.26
CA GLY A 104 18.49 -25.42 -31.84
C GLY A 104 19.55 -24.70 -30.99
N LYS A 105 20.28 -23.74 -31.54
CA LYS A 105 21.32 -23.00 -30.81
C LYS A 105 20.69 -21.96 -29.89
N ILE A 106 21.22 -21.88 -28.67
CA ILE A 106 20.88 -20.81 -27.73
C ILE A 106 21.50 -19.51 -28.24
N PHE A 107 20.70 -18.45 -28.31
CA PHE A 107 21.17 -17.08 -28.50
C PHE A 107 20.53 -16.17 -27.45
N SER A 108 21.16 -15.03 -27.21
CA SER A 108 20.62 -14.02 -26.31
C SER A 108 20.40 -12.71 -27.05
N PHE A 109 19.33 -12.00 -26.70
CA PHE A 109 19.06 -10.65 -27.19
C PHE A 109 18.57 -9.77 -26.04
N THR A 110 18.83 -8.47 -26.17
CA THR A 110 18.27 -7.46 -25.25
C THR A 110 16.90 -7.05 -25.78
N GLU A 111 15.87 -7.34 -25.00
CA GLU A 111 14.54 -6.81 -25.25
C GLU A 111 14.41 -5.46 -24.54
N LYS A 112 13.94 -4.45 -25.28
CA LYS A 112 13.54 -3.17 -24.69
C LYS A 112 12.10 -3.27 -24.19
N LEU A 113 11.88 -2.98 -22.92
CA LEU A 113 10.58 -2.92 -22.28
C LEU A 113 10.03 -1.50 -22.39
N PHE A 114 9.41 -1.18 -23.53
CA PHE A 114 8.88 0.16 -23.81
C PHE A 114 7.93 0.68 -22.73
N VAL A 115 7.19 -0.20 -22.07
CA VAL A 115 6.26 0.14 -20.97
C VAL A 115 6.95 0.80 -19.78
N TYR A 116 8.26 0.54 -19.56
CA TYR A 116 9.01 1.09 -18.43
C TYR A 116 9.81 2.35 -18.78
N GLU A 117 9.75 2.85 -20.02
CA GLU A 117 10.50 4.07 -20.40
C GLU A 117 9.98 5.33 -19.69
N ASP A 118 8.66 5.44 -19.57
CA ASP A 118 7.96 6.56 -18.96
C ASP A 118 7.07 6.13 -17.79
N TYR A 119 7.26 4.92 -17.28
CA TYR A 119 6.51 4.41 -16.14
C TYR A 119 6.85 5.18 -14.86
N VAL A 120 5.83 5.74 -14.23
CA VAL A 120 5.93 6.37 -12.91
C VAL A 120 5.27 5.43 -11.90
N PRO A 121 6.06 4.70 -11.09
CA PRO A 121 5.50 3.88 -10.02
C PRO A 121 4.85 4.75 -8.94
N ASP A 122 3.89 4.15 -8.21
CA ASP A 122 3.41 4.74 -6.97
C ASP A 122 4.54 4.87 -5.93
N LEU A 123 4.32 5.71 -4.92
CA LEU A 123 5.26 5.89 -3.82
C LEU A 123 5.51 4.57 -3.10
N GLN A 124 6.75 4.09 -3.17
CA GLN A 124 7.16 2.80 -2.63
C GLN A 124 7.58 2.89 -1.16
N PRO A 125 7.41 1.83 -0.35
CA PRO A 125 7.82 1.81 1.06
C PRO A 125 9.31 2.17 1.29
N GLY A 126 10.19 1.79 0.35
CA GLY A 126 11.62 2.12 0.40
C GLY A 126 11.94 3.60 0.16
N GLN A 127 10.98 4.40 -0.31
CA GLN A 127 11.16 5.82 -0.64
C GLN A 127 10.72 6.78 0.48
N VAL A 128 10.22 6.25 1.60
CA VAL A 128 9.73 7.03 2.75
C VAL A 128 10.46 6.67 4.04
N ASP A 129 10.33 7.48 5.07
CA ASP A 129 10.93 7.23 6.39
C ASP A 129 10.14 6.18 7.19
N ALA A 130 10.74 5.67 8.27
CA ALA A 130 10.11 4.65 9.12
C ALA A 130 8.79 5.13 9.74
N ARG A 131 8.66 6.43 10.03
CA ARG A 131 7.42 7.02 10.55
C ARG A 131 6.29 6.97 9.54
N THR A 132 6.57 7.31 8.27
CA THR A 132 5.59 7.19 7.19
C THR A 132 5.25 5.75 6.90
N ARG A 133 6.23 4.83 6.90
CA ARG A 133 5.94 3.38 6.78
C ARG A 133 5.05 2.87 7.90
N GLY A 134 5.34 3.22 9.16
CA GLY A 134 4.53 2.83 10.31
C GLY A 134 3.11 3.39 10.25
N PHE A 135 2.92 4.60 9.70
CA PHE A 135 1.57 5.14 9.44
C PHE A 135 0.90 4.44 8.25
N GLY A 136 1.69 4.01 7.26
CA GLY A 136 1.23 3.15 6.15
C GLY A 136 0.68 1.82 6.66
N ASP A 137 1.31 1.19 7.65
CA ASP A 137 0.80 -0.02 8.30
C ASP A 137 -0.58 0.23 8.95
N LEU A 138 -0.76 1.37 9.62
CA LEU A 138 -2.07 1.79 10.13
C LEU A 138 -3.09 2.01 9.01
N CYS A 139 -2.70 2.67 7.92
CA CYS A 139 -3.58 2.86 6.75
C CYS A 139 -4.00 1.53 6.13
N LEU A 140 -3.10 0.54 6.10
CA LEU A 140 -3.41 -0.81 5.62
C LEU A 140 -4.43 -1.50 6.51
N VAL A 141 -4.31 -1.38 7.84
CA VAL A 141 -5.33 -1.88 8.79
C VAL A 141 -6.69 -1.23 8.53
N ILE A 142 -6.72 0.09 8.33
CA ILE A 142 -7.94 0.85 8.03
C ILE A 142 -8.58 0.37 6.72
N PHE A 143 -7.79 0.16 5.65
CA PHE A 143 -8.32 -0.36 4.37
C PHE A 143 -8.92 -1.75 4.47
N ASN A 144 -8.51 -2.53 5.47
CA ASN A 144 -9.02 -3.88 5.69
C ASN A 144 -10.10 -3.93 6.78
N SER A 145 -10.54 -2.78 7.30
CA SER A 145 -11.64 -2.73 8.24
C SER A 145 -12.98 -2.93 7.53
N ASN A 146 -13.97 -3.46 8.26
CA ASN A 146 -15.33 -3.56 7.73
C ASN A 146 -15.92 -2.18 7.42
N GLU A 147 -15.58 -1.16 8.18
CA GLU A 147 -16.10 0.19 7.96
C GLU A 147 -15.59 0.79 6.63
N PHE A 148 -14.36 0.46 6.22
CA PHE A 148 -13.85 0.88 4.91
C PHE A 148 -14.45 0.05 3.78
N ALA A 149 -14.47 -1.28 3.94
CA ALA A 149 -14.90 -2.20 2.90
C ALA A 149 -16.42 -2.16 2.64
N TYR A 150 -17.19 -1.93 3.70
CA TYR A 150 -18.65 -1.82 3.67
C TYR A 150 -19.01 -0.40 4.05
N VAL A 151 -18.87 0.52 3.09
CA VAL A 151 -19.40 1.88 3.19
C VAL A 151 -20.90 1.75 3.51
N TYR A 152 -21.28 2.04 4.75
CA TYR A 152 -22.68 2.12 5.17
C TYR A 152 -23.26 3.49 4.85
#